data_AF-A0A6A5KFD3-F1
#
_entry.id   AF-A0A6A5KFD3-F1
#
_cell.length_a   1.000
_cell.length_b   1.000
_cell.length_c   1.000
_cell.angle_alpha   90.00
_cell.angle_beta   90.00
_cell.angle_gamma   90.00
#
_symmetry.space_group_name_H-M   'P 1'
#
loop_
_entity.id
_entity.type
_entity.pdbx_description
1 polymer ?
#
loop_
_entity_poly.entity_id
_entity_poly.type
_entity_poly.pdbx_seq_one_letter_code
_entity_poly.pdbx_strand_id
1 'polypeptide(L)' 'MCDYTQVQYKCNHFRYVVKAWCTKYQQTHIRCPPNLTAVEYRLGENCGPLPYQQFLH' A
#
# COMPACT_ATOMS: atom_id res chain seq x y z
N MET A 1 -1.10 -5.10 -14.03
CA MET A 1 -0.54 -4.34 -12.89
C MET A 1 -1.54 -4.46 -11.75
N CYS A 2 -1.09 -4.50 -10.49
CA CYS A 2 -2.02 -4.58 -9.35
C CYS A 2 -2.44 -3.18 -8.96
N ASP A 3 -3.69 -3.01 -8.57
CA ASP A 3 -4.24 -1.73 -8.17
C ASP A 3 -4.00 -1.51 -6.68
N TYR A 4 -3.52 -0.32 -6.35
CA TYR A 4 -3.23 0.11 -4.99
C TYR A 4 -3.98 1.40 -4.67
N THR A 5 -4.30 1.55 -3.39
CA THR A 5 -4.73 2.79 -2.77
C THR A 5 -3.61 3.28 -1.86
N GLN A 6 -3.22 4.54 -2.01
CA GLN A 6 -2.32 5.21 -1.06
C GLN A 6 -3.14 5.77 0.10
N VAL A 7 -2.82 5.37 1.33
CA VAL A 7 -3.46 5.88 2.55
C VAL A 7 -2.48 6.82 3.25
N GLN A 8 -2.84 8.10 3.40
CA GLN A 8 -2.11 9.06 4.20
C GLN A 8 -2.70 9.16 5.61
N TYR A 9 -1.85 8.99 6.61
CA TYR A 9 -2.23 9.05 8.03
C TYR A 9 -1.90 10.41 8.64
N LYS A 10 -2.41 10.66 9.85
CA LYS A 10 -2.15 11.91 10.60
C LYS A 10 -0.68 12.16 10.92
N CYS A 11 0.10 11.10 11.04
CA CYS A 11 1.55 11.13 11.25
C CYS A 11 2.34 11.40 9.95
N ASN A 12 1.65 11.77 8.87
CA ASN A 12 2.20 12.03 7.55
C ASN A 12 2.87 10.83 6.88
N HIS A 13 2.75 9.63 7.46
CA HIS A 13 3.13 8.38 6.81
C HIS A 13 2.13 7.97 5.74
N PHE A 14 2.64 7.28 4.72
CA PHE A 14 1.85 6.69 3.66
C PHE A 14 1.91 5.16 3.75
N ARG A 15 0.80 4.49 3.45
CA ARG A 15 0.76 3.04 3.19
C ARG A 15 0.10 2.75 1.86
N TYR A 16 0.61 1.76 1.14
CA TYR A 16 0.00 1.26 -0.08
C TYR A 16 -0.79 -0.01 0.23
N VAL A 17 -2.11 0.08 0.11
CA VAL A 17 -3.03 -1.04 0.33
C VAL A 17 -3.47 -1.56 -1.03
N VAL A 18 -3.39 -2.87 -1.22
CA VAL A 18 -3.83 -3.48 -2.48
C VAL A 18 -5.35 -3.42 -2.55
N LYS A 19 -5.87 -2.86 -3.64
CA LYS A 19 -7.29 -2.84 -3.98
C LYS A 19 -7.67 -4.03 -4.85
N ALA A 20 -6.84 -4.36 -5.84
CA ALA A 20 -7.06 -5.49 -6.73
C ALA A 20 -5.74 -6.15 -7.14
N TRP A 21 -5.70 -7.49 -7.07
CA TRP A 21 -4.59 -8.28 -7.58
C TRP A 21 -4.80 -8.55 -9.07
N CYS A 22 -3.77 -8.35 -9.88
CA CYS A 22 -3.81 -8.81 -11.27
C CYS A 22 -3.64 -10.34 -11.35
N THR A 23 -4.09 -10.92 -12.47
CA THR A 23 -4.00 -12.37 -12.74
C THR A 23 -2.57 -12.91 -12.64
N LYS A 24 -1.57 -12.15 -13.10
CA LYS A 24 -0.15 -12.52 -12.97
C LYS A 24 0.26 -12.72 -11.51
N TYR A 25 -0.16 -11.82 -10.62
CA TYR A 25 0.13 -11.97 -9.19
C TYR A 25 -0.57 -13.18 -8.61
N GLN A 26 -1.83 -13.43 -8.97
CA GLN A 26 -2.58 -14.58 -8.48
C GLN A 26 -1.92 -15.91 -8.86
N GLN A 27 -1.29 -15.98 -10.03
CA GLN A 27 -0.60 -17.18 -10.51
C GLN A 27 0.81 -17.33 -9.93
N THR A 28 1.56 -16.24 -9.85
CA THR A 28 3.01 -16.29 -9.54
C THR A 28 3.34 -15.88 -8.12
N HIS A 29 2.42 -15.20 -7.43
CA HIS A 29 2.65 -14.47 -6.19
C HIS A 29 3.80 -13.43 -6.25
N ILE A 30 4.21 -13.04 -7.45
CA ILE A 30 5.26 -12.02 -7.67
C ILE A 30 4.60 -10.65 -7.76
N ARG A 31 5.00 -9.74 -6.85
CA ARG A 31 4.51 -8.35 -6.83
C ARG A 31 4.81 -7.65 -8.16
N CYS A 32 3.78 -7.02 -8.72
CA CYS A 32 3.93 -6.15 -9.87
C CYS A 32 4.32 -4.73 -9.44
N PRO A 33 4.83 -3.89 -10.36
CA PRO A 33 4.86 -2.44 -10.14
C PRO A 33 3.46 -1.94 -9.73
N PRO A 34 3.35 -1.08 -8.70
CA PRO A 34 2.08 -0.62 -8.20
C PRO A 34 1.39 0.32 -9.20
N ASN A 35 0.10 0.09 -9.45
CA ASN A 35 -0.77 1.04 -10.13
C ASN A 35 -1.58 1.81 -9.06
N LEU A 36 -1.29 3.09 -8.83
CA LEU A 36 -2.03 3.89 -7.86
C LEU A 36 -3.36 4.33 -8.47
N THR A 37 -4.46 3.85 -7.89
CA THR A 37 -5.82 4.11 -8.39
C THR A 37 -6.60 5.06 -7.50
N ALA A 38 -6.16 5.28 -6.26
CA ALA A 38 -6.83 6.15 -5.31
C ALA A 38 -5.87 6.65 -4.22
N VAL A 39 -6.24 7.78 -3.61
CA VAL A 39 -5.62 8.32 -2.40
C VAL A 39 -6.71 8.49 -1.33
N GLU A 40 -6.48 7.91 -0.16
CA GLU A 40 -7.35 8.00 1.02
C GLU A 40 -6.64 8.79 2.14
N TYR A 41 -7.39 9.66 2.82
CA TYR A 41 -6.87 10.45 3.93
C TYR A 41 -7.48 9.97 5.24
N ARG A 42 -6.67 9.37 6.12
CA ARG A 42 -7.04 8.93 7.47
C ARG A 42 -6.36 9.78 8.51
N LEU A 43 -6.70 11.06 8.51
CA LEU A 43 -6.08 12.08 9.37
C LEU A 43 -6.49 11.97 10.85
N GLY A 44 -7.42 11.07 11.21
CA GLY A 44 -7.72 10.72 12.60
C GLY A 44 -6.85 9.57 13.15
N GLU A 45 -6.25 8.77 12.28
CA GLU A 45 -5.59 7.52 12.63
C GLU A 45 -4.05 7.66 12.63
N ASN A 46 -3.40 7.01 13.61
CA ASN A 46 -1.96 6.76 13.52
C ASN A 46 -1.73 5.57 12.57
N CYS A 47 -0.58 5.54 11.90
CA CYS A 47 -0.24 4.46 10.96
C CYS A 47 -0.08 3.09 11.62
N GLY A 48 -0.26 2.93 12.94
CA GLY A 48 0.02 1.72 13.70
C GLY A 48 1.53 1.38 13.75
N PRO A 49 1.96 0.41 14.59
CA PRO A 49 3.31 -0.11 14.51
C PRO A 49 3.51 -0.64 13.07
N LEU A 50 4.56 -0.17 12.40
CA LEU A 50 4.95 -0.73 11.11
C LEU A 50 5.25 -2.21 11.35
N PRO A 51 4.79 -3.15 10.49
CA PRO A 51 5.44 -4.45 10.46
C PRO A 51 6.92 -4.15 10.21
N TYR A 52 7.78 -4.66 11.10
CA TYR A 52 9.22 -4.47 11.06
C TYR A 52 9.76 -5.01 9.74
N GLN A 53 9.72 -4.21 8.68
CA GLN A 53 10.45 -4.37 7.43
C GLN A 53 10.08 -3.24 6.46
N GLN A 54 11.13 -2.64 5.90
CA GLN A 54 11.13 -1.76 4.72
C GLN A 54 10.99 -0.26 4.98
N PHE A 55 11.90 0.30 5.78
CA PHE A 55 12.72 1.47 5.38
C PHE A 55 14.08 1.38 6.09
N LEU A 56 14.89 0.37 5.73
CA LEU A 56 16.34 0.47 5.93
C LEU A 56 16.90 1.03 4.63
N HIS A 57 17.33 2.28 4.68
CA HIS A 57 18.37 2.82 3.81
C HIS A 57 19.72 2.30 4.30
#